data_AF-A0A212CML1-F1
#
_entry.id   AF-A0A212CML1-F1
#
_cell.length_a   1.000
_cell.length_b   1.000
_cell.length_c   1.000
_cell.angle_alpha   90.00
_cell.angle_beta   90.00
_cell.angle_gamma   90.00
#
_symmetry.space_group_name_H-M   'P 1'
#
loop_
_entity.id
_entity.type
_entity.pdbx_description
1 polymer ?
#
loop_
_entity_poly.entity_id
_entity_poly.type
_entity_poly.pdbx_seq_one_letter_code
_entity_poly.pdbx_strand_id
1 'polypeptide(L)'
;METFDCLPLAALLNQQFLCVHGGMSPEITCLDDIRKLPCSLYRMYRKSQTTGFPSLITIFSAPNYLDVYNNKAAVLKYENNVMNIRQFNCSPHPYWLPNFMDVFTWSLPFVGEK
;
A
#
# COMPACT_ATOMS: atom_id res chain seq x y z
N MET A 1 -16.38 6.71 14.43
CA MET A 1 -15.13 7.47 14.18
C MET A 1 -14.18 7.39 15.35
N GLU A 2 -14.68 7.45 16.58
CA GLU A 2 -13.89 7.41 17.83
C GLU A 2 -12.87 6.25 17.92
N THR A 3 -13.18 5.08 17.35
CA THR A 3 -12.25 3.94 17.32
C THR A 3 -10.98 4.21 16.51
N PHE A 4 -11.07 4.97 15.41
CA PHE A 4 -9.90 5.33 14.60
C PHE A 4 -9.02 6.36 15.31
N ASP A 5 -9.60 7.19 16.18
CA ASP A 5 -8.86 8.19 16.98
C ASP A 5 -7.99 7.52 18.05
N CYS A 6 -8.33 6.29 18.47
CA CYS A 6 -7.54 5.50 19.42
C CYS A 6 -6.38 4.72 18.77
N LEU A 7 -6.20 4.77 17.44
CA LEU A 7 -5.14 4.01 16.78
C LEU A 7 -3.76 4.64 17.04
N PRO A 8 -2.73 3.83 17.37
CA PRO A 8 -1.38 4.33 17.56
C PRO A 8 -0.81 4.86 16.24
N LEU A 9 -0.21 6.06 16.28
CA LEU A 9 0.36 6.72 15.09
C LEU A 9 1.70 6.13 14.64
N ALA A 10 2.47 5.58 15.58
CA ALA A 10 3.81 5.07 15.35
C ALA A 10 4.10 3.88 16.26
N ALA A 11 5.02 3.03 15.83
CA ALA A 11 5.56 1.93 16.62
C ALA A 11 7.09 1.94 16.54
N LEU A 12 7.76 1.65 17.65
CA LEU A 12 9.19 1.45 17.69
C LEU A 12 9.49 -0.05 17.73
N LEU A 13 10.06 -0.59 16.65
CA LEU A 13 10.38 -2.00 16.51
C LEU A 13 11.83 -2.26 16.91
N ASN A 14 12.04 -3.18 17.85
CA ASN A 14 13.35 -3.62 18.36
C ASN A 14 14.28 -2.48 18.82
N GLN A 15 13.73 -1.33 19.22
CA GLN A 15 14.48 -0.09 19.52
C GLN A 15 15.38 0.41 18.36
N GLN A 16 15.14 -0.07 17.15
CA GLN A 16 15.99 0.16 15.98
C GLN A 16 15.23 0.83 14.83
N PHE A 17 13.94 0.50 14.66
CA PHE A 17 13.14 0.97 13.52
C PHE A 17 11.91 1.72 14.00
N LEU A 18 11.75 2.96 13.53
CA LEU A 18 10.51 3.71 13.68
C LEU A 18 9.57 3.33 12.53
N CYS A 19 8.42 2.76 12.86
CA CYS A 19 7.37 2.39 11.93
C CYS A 19 6.23 3.41 12.02
N VAL A 20 5.90 4.02 10.89
CA VAL A 20 4.83 5.02 10.76
C VAL A 20 4.01 4.68 9.51
N HIS A 21 2.71 4.91 9.55
CA HIS A 21 1.87 4.78 8.35
C HIS A 21 2.13 5.93 7.36
N GLY A 22 2.45 7.12 7.90
CA GLY A 22 2.73 8.32 7.14
C GLY A 22 4.21 8.47 6.78
N GLY A 23 4.44 8.92 5.55
CA GLY A 23 5.76 9.26 5.02
C GLY A 23 5.69 9.28 3.51
N MET A 24 5.34 10.42 2.92
CA MET A 24 5.62 10.60 1.50
C MET A 24 7.14 10.54 1.36
N SER A 25 7.60 9.55 0.59
CA SER A 25 8.97 9.55 0.14
C SER A 25 9.30 10.95 -0.40
N PRO A 26 10.44 11.56 -0.04
CA PRO A 26 10.82 12.86 -0.57
C PRO A 26 10.93 12.89 -2.11
N GLU A 27 10.88 11.71 -2.76
CA GLU A 27 10.90 11.54 -4.21
C GLU A 27 9.51 11.35 -4.84
N ILE A 28 8.44 11.15 -4.07
CA ILE A 28 7.07 10.99 -4.59
C ILE A 28 6.36 12.33 -4.39
N THR A 29 6.50 13.20 -5.37
CA THR A 29 5.87 14.54 -5.35
C THR A 29 4.59 14.59 -6.17
N CYS A 30 4.41 13.66 -7.13
CA CYS A 30 3.22 13.58 -7.98
C CYS A 30 2.65 12.15 -8.08
N LEU A 31 1.37 12.04 -8.43
CA LEU A 31 0.69 10.76 -8.66
C LEU A 31 1.35 9.93 -9.77
N ASP A 32 2.01 10.59 -10.73
CA ASP A 32 2.71 9.88 -11.82
C ASP A 32 4.00 9.20 -11.33
N ASP A 33 4.63 9.68 -10.25
CA ASP A 33 5.76 9.00 -9.62
C ASP A 33 5.32 7.68 -8.98
N ILE A 34 4.09 7.62 -8.46
CA ILE A 34 3.47 6.38 -7.94
C ILE A 34 3.24 5.39 -9.08
N ARG A 35 2.78 5.86 -10.24
CA ARG A 35 2.57 5.02 -11.44
C ARG A 35 3.88 4.46 -12.00
N LYS A 36 4.99 5.15 -11.79
CA LYS A 36 6.34 4.69 -12.17
C LYS A 36 6.99 3.78 -11.13
N LEU A 37 6.34 3.53 -9.98
CA LEU A 37 6.89 2.61 -8.99
C LEU A 37 6.94 1.19 -9.59
N PRO A 38 8.04 0.45 -9.36
CA PRO A 38 8.22 -0.89 -9.91
C PRO A 38 7.14 -1.86 -9.42
N CYS A 39 6.89 -2.93 -10.20
CA CYS A 39 5.86 -3.95 -9.97
C CYS A 39 5.94 -4.64 -8.58
N SER A 40 7.06 -4.49 -7.89
CA SER A 40 7.26 -4.85 -6.49
C SER A 40 7.19 -3.58 -5.64
N LEU A 41 6.02 -3.28 -5.07
CA LEU A 41 5.78 -2.07 -4.27
C LEU A 41 6.43 -2.10 -2.86
N TYR A 42 7.61 -2.69 -2.74
CA TYR A 42 8.53 -2.41 -1.64
C TYR A 42 9.72 -1.61 -2.20
N ARG A 43 10.14 -0.56 -1.49
CA ARG A 43 11.28 0.27 -1.89
C ARG A 43 12.21 0.48 -0.72
N MET A 44 13.47 0.10 -0.89
CA MET A 44 14.54 0.46 0.03
C MET A 44 15.23 1.72 -0.51
N TYR A 45 15.32 2.75 0.32
CA TYR A 45 15.94 4.02 -0.06
C TYR A 45 17.45 4.03 0.22
N ARG A 46 18.06 5.20 0.01
CA ARG A 46 19.47 5.47 0.23
C ARG A 46 19.96 4.85 1.55
N LYS A 47 21.07 4.12 1.47
CA LYS A 47 21.72 3.57 2.66
C LYS A 47 22.36 4.69 3.47
N SER A 48 22.22 4.62 4.79
CA SER A 48 22.94 5.50 5.70
C SER A 48 24.44 5.27 5.56
N GLN A 49 25.21 6.36 5.58
CA GLN A 49 26.68 6.29 5.48
C GLN A 49 27.32 5.65 6.72
N THR A 50 26.63 5.69 7.87
CA THR A 50 27.14 5.19 9.14
C THR A 50 26.87 3.69 9.37
N THR A 51 25.69 3.21 9.00
CA THR A 51 25.26 1.82 9.26
C THR A 51 25.23 0.95 8.02
N GLY A 52 25.33 1.53 6.81
CA GLY A 52 25.16 0.80 5.55
C GLY A 52 23.74 0.27 5.31
N PHE A 53 22.81 0.57 6.21
CA PHE A 53 21.43 0.10 6.18
C PHE A 53 20.52 1.14 5.49
N PRO A 54 19.48 0.72 4.73
CA PRO A 54 18.54 1.67 4.10
C PRO A 54 17.91 2.61 5.14
N SER A 55 17.99 3.92 4.90
CA SER A 55 17.48 4.94 5.83
C SER A 55 15.95 4.95 5.91
N LEU A 56 15.30 4.54 4.83
CA LEU A 56 13.84 4.47 4.71
C LEU A 56 13.48 3.19 3.95
N ILE A 57 12.36 2.58 4.33
CA ILE A 57 11.78 1.43 3.64
C ILE A 57 10.29 1.71 3.49
N THR A 58 9.80 1.72 2.26
CA THR A 58 8.36 1.73 1.97
C THR A 58 7.91 0.30 1.74
N ILE A 59 6.83 -0.10 2.40
CA ILE A 59 6.18 -1.41 2.22
C ILE A 59 4.75 -1.15 1.80
N PHE A 60 4.26 -1.90 0.82
CA PHE A 60 2.89 -1.83 0.36
C PHE A 60 2.28 -3.22 0.27
N SER A 61 1.15 -3.39 0.96
CA SER A 61 0.53 -4.70 1.20
C SER A 61 -0.76 -4.95 0.41
N ALA A 62 -1.13 -4.07 -0.53
CA ALA A 62 -2.34 -4.24 -1.36
C ALA A 62 -1.98 -4.67 -2.79
N PRO A 63 -2.15 -5.96 -3.16
CA PRO A 63 -1.83 -6.43 -4.51
C PRO A 63 -2.93 -6.02 -5.48
N ASN A 64 -2.58 -5.78 -6.75
CA ASN A 64 -3.50 -5.26 -7.77
C ASN A 64 -4.35 -4.08 -7.27
N TYR A 65 -3.69 -3.04 -6.76
CA TYR A 65 -4.35 -1.88 -6.18
C TYR A 65 -5.37 -1.29 -7.17
N LEU A 66 -6.58 -1.01 -6.68
CA LEU A 66 -7.71 -0.49 -7.46
C LEU A 66 -8.07 -1.31 -8.72
N ASP A 67 -7.70 -2.59 -8.77
CA ASP A 67 -7.94 -3.50 -9.90
C ASP A 67 -7.31 -3.09 -11.24
N VAL A 68 -6.43 -2.07 -11.24
CA VAL A 68 -5.83 -1.49 -12.45
C VAL A 68 -4.31 -1.61 -12.43
N TYR A 69 -3.68 -1.52 -11.26
CA TYR A 69 -2.22 -1.36 -11.17
C TYR A 69 -1.44 -2.66 -11.37
N ASN A 70 -2.08 -3.83 -11.27
CA ASN A 70 -1.45 -5.15 -11.45
C ASN A 70 -0.12 -5.33 -10.68
N ASN A 71 -0.02 -4.69 -9.51
CA ASN A 71 1.19 -4.72 -8.69
C ASN A 71 1.20 -5.94 -7.76
N LYS A 72 2.41 -6.36 -7.37
CA LYS A 72 2.58 -7.29 -6.25
C LYS A 72 2.51 -6.53 -4.93
N ALA A 73 2.04 -7.21 -3.89
CA ALA A 73 2.16 -6.75 -2.52
C ALA A 73 3.35 -7.41 -1.83
N ALA A 74 3.79 -6.80 -0.73
CA ALA A 74 4.88 -7.32 0.07
C ALA A 74 4.63 -7.11 1.57
N VAL A 75 5.15 -8.03 2.38
CA VAL A 75 5.26 -7.90 3.84
C VAL A 75 6.72 -8.00 4.26
N LEU A 76 7.10 -7.25 5.29
CA LEU A 76 8.41 -7.34 5.91
C LEU A 76 8.33 -8.23 7.14
N LYS A 77 9.10 -9.32 7.14
CA LYS A 77 9.30 -10.21 8.27
C LYS A 77 10.67 -9.95 8.87
N TYR A 78 10.72 -9.50 10.12
CA TYR A 78 11.96 -9.33 10.87
C TYR A 78 12.07 -10.42 11.92
N GLU A 79 13.00 -11.36 11.73
CA GLU A 79 13.26 -12.50 12.63
C GLU A 79 14.77 -12.73 12.70
N ASN A 80 15.31 -13.02 13.89
CA ASN A 80 16.73 -13.33 14.11
C ASN A 80 17.72 -12.30 13.50
N ASN A 81 17.43 -11.00 13.65
CA ASN A 81 18.20 -9.89 13.04
C ASN A 81 18.22 -9.88 11.50
N VAL A 82 17.41 -10.71 10.84
CA VAL A 82 17.27 -10.75 9.39
C VAL A 82 15.93 -10.16 8.98
N MET A 83 15.95 -9.16 8.10
CA MET A 83 14.75 -8.67 7.44
C MET A 83 14.54 -9.40 6.12
N ASN A 84 13.44 -10.13 6.03
CA ASN A 84 12.99 -10.80 4.82
C ASN A 84 11.74 -10.13 4.27
N ILE A 85 11.75 -9.82 2.98
CA ILE A 85 10.57 -9.31 2.29
C ILE A 85 9.89 -10.47 1.56
N ARG A 86 8.63 -10.74 1.91
CA ARG A 86 7.82 -11.74 1.22
C ARG A 86 6.80 -11.07 0.34
N GLN A 87 6.82 -11.39 -0.95
CA GLN A 87 5.85 -10.89 -1.91
C GLN A 87 4.68 -11.86 -2.09
N PHE A 88 3.52 -11.32 -2.42
CA PHE A 88 2.33 -12.08 -2.77
C PHE A 88 1.52 -11.37 -3.86
N ASN A 89 0.73 -12.16 -4.59
CA ASN A 89 -0.13 -11.70 -5.68
C ASN A 89 -1.56 -11.48 -5.18
N CYS A 90 -2.40 -10.88 -6.02
CA CYS A 90 -3.82 -10.68 -5.72
C CYS A 90 -4.59 -12.00 -5.71
N SER A 91 -5.67 -12.01 -4.94
CA SER A 91 -6.66 -13.09 -4.91
C SER A 91 -7.96 -12.59 -5.55
N PRO A 92 -8.77 -13.48 -6.15
CA PRO A 92 -10.07 -13.09 -6.68
C PRO A 92 -11.00 -12.60 -5.56
N HIS A 93 -11.77 -11.55 -5.81
CA HIS A 93 -12.77 -11.00 -4.90
C HIS A 93 -14.12 -10.78 -5.61
N PRO A 94 -15.24 -10.69 -4.86
CA PRO A 94 -16.54 -10.36 -5.43
C PRO A 94 -16.52 -9.01 -6.15
N TYR A 95 -17.31 -8.93 -7.23
CA TYR A 95 -17.51 -7.69 -7.96
C TYR A 95 -18.57 -6.83 -7.27
N TRP A 96 -18.32 -5.52 -7.24
CA TRP A 96 -19.27 -4.51 -6.75
C TRP A 96 -19.39 -3.39 -7.77
N LEU A 97 -20.61 -2.86 -7.93
CA LEU A 97 -20.82 -1.65 -8.70
C LEU A 97 -20.19 -0.45 -7.98
N PRO A 98 -19.75 0.58 -8.72
CA PRO A 98 -19.20 1.79 -8.12
C PRO A 98 -20.15 2.38 -7.07
N ASN A 99 -19.59 2.83 -5.94
CA ASN A 99 -20.33 3.36 -4.80
C ASN A 99 -21.36 2.40 -4.20
N PHE A 100 -21.20 1.08 -4.38
CA PHE A 100 -22.13 0.06 -3.87
C PHE A 100 -23.56 0.26 -4.39
N MET A 101 -23.69 0.78 -5.61
CA MET A 101 -24.98 1.04 -6.23
C MET A 101 -25.74 -0.27 -6.48
N ASP A 102 -27.05 -0.25 -6.27
CA ASP A 102 -27.91 -1.36 -6.66
C ASP A 102 -28.13 -1.37 -8.18
N VAL A 103 -28.48 -2.54 -8.70
CA VAL A 103 -28.68 -2.75 -10.14
C VAL A 103 -29.83 -1.95 -10.72
N PHE A 104 -30.82 -1.54 -9.91
CA PHE A 104 -31.94 -0.72 -10.40
C PHE A 104 -31.47 0.72 -10.61
N THR A 105 -30.84 1.32 -9.60
CA THR A 105 -30.27 2.67 -9.70
C THR A 105 -29.27 2.77 -10.86
N TRP A 106 -28.49 1.72 -11.11
CA TRP A 106 -27.53 1.70 -12.22
C TRP A 106 -28.19 1.59 -13.61
N SER A 107 -29.27 0.80 -13.75
CA SER A 107 -29.87 0.49 -15.05
C SER A 107 -31.02 1.43 -15.46
N LEU A 108 -31.76 1.99 -14.50
CA LEU A 108 -32.93 2.84 -14.76
C LEU A 108 -32.68 4.01 -15.72
N PRO A 109 -31.57 4.77 -15.62
CA PRO A 109 -31.29 5.84 -16.57
C PRO A 109 -31.14 5.33 -18.01
N PHE A 110 -30.51 4.17 -18.21
CA PHE A 110 -30.28 3.59 -19.53
C PHE A 110 -31.55 2.99 -20.14
N VAL A 111 -32.46 2.50 -19.30
CA VAL A 111 -33.78 2.02 -19.76
C VAL A 111 -34.68 3.18 -20.18
N GLY A 112 -34.62 4.32 -19.49
CA GLY A 112 -35.42 5.50 -19.84
C GLY A 112 -34.94 6.27 -21.08
N GLU A 113 -33.68 6.08 -21.48
CA GLU A 113 -33.09 6.69 -22.67
C GLU A 113 -33.32 5.89 -23.96
N LYS A 114 -33.76 4.62 -23.83
CA LYS A 114 -34.09 3.73 -24.95
C LYS A 114 -35.58 3.75 -25.30
#